data_AF-A0A5C4IYM1-F1
#
_entry.id   AF-A0A5C4IYM1-F1
#
_cell.length_a   1.000
_cell.length_b   1.000
_cell.length_c   1.000
_cell.angle_alpha   90.00
_cell.angle_beta   90.00
_cell.angle_gamma   90.00
#
_symmetry.space_group_name_H-M   'P 1'
#
loop_
_entity.id
_entity.type
_entity.pdbx_description
1 polymer ?
#
loop_
_entity_poly.entity_id
_entity_poly.type
_entity_poly.pdbx_seq_one_letter_code
_entity_poly.pdbx_strand_id
1 'polypeptide(L)'
;MTNDMLIADFVVTTVRERDYELDRALTTAKFRASMDRKLGIVLTRHDFCRFSVALTADVPYGTIQERDQAHHTQTLSHEGQLAA
;
A
#
# COMPACT_ATOMS: atom_id res chain seq x y z
N MET A 1 1.56 -18.31 3.55
CA MET A 1 0.89 -16.99 3.61
C MET A 1 1.74 -16.14 4.52
N THR A 2 2.53 -15.23 3.96
CA THR A 2 3.34 -14.30 4.75
C THR A 2 2.37 -13.38 5.47
N ASN A 3 2.41 -13.35 6.80
CA ASN A 3 1.50 -12.52 7.58
C ASN A 3 2.09 -11.09 7.59
N ASP A 4 1.55 -10.22 6.74
CA ASP A 4 2.00 -8.83 6.65
C ASP A 4 1.65 -8.08 7.94
N MET A 5 2.61 -7.36 8.52
CA MET A 5 2.39 -6.54 9.72
C MET A 5 1.90 -5.16 9.29
N LEU A 6 0.59 -4.92 9.40
CA LEU A 6 0.00 -3.62 9.12
C LEU A 6 0.50 -2.56 10.12
N ILE A 7 1.06 -1.47 9.60
CA ILE A 7 1.48 -0.30 10.38
C ILE A 7 0.37 0.74 10.42
N ALA A 8 -0.27 1.00 9.28
CA ALA A 8 -1.38 1.93 9.15
C ALA A 8 -2.26 1.58 7.94
N ASP A 9 -3.57 1.84 8.05
CA ASP A 9 -4.55 1.91 6.96
C ASP A 9 -5.37 3.18 7.20
N PHE A 10 -5.38 4.09 6.22
CA PHE A 10 -5.95 5.41 6.40
C PHE A 10 -6.52 5.98 5.11
N VAL A 11 -7.48 6.89 5.28
CA VAL A 11 -8.11 7.65 4.20
C VAL A 11 -7.77 9.12 4.40
N VAL A 12 -7.52 9.83 3.31
CA VAL A 12 -7.18 11.25 3.29
C VAL A 12 -8.06 12.00 2.31
N THR A 13 -8.30 13.26 2.59
CA THR A 13 -9.15 14.14 1.78
C THR A 13 -8.35 15.23 1.07
N THR A 14 -7.12 15.49 1.51
CA THR A 14 -6.25 16.50 0.92
C THR A 14 -4.84 15.96 0.67
N VAL A 15 -4.14 16.57 -0.27
CA VAL A 15 -2.73 16.27 -0.57
C VAL A 15 -1.84 16.51 0.66
N ARG A 16 -2.10 17.57 1.43
CA ARG A 16 -1.33 17.86 2.65
C ARG A 16 -1.50 16.79 3.72
N GLU A 17 -2.73 16.32 3.93
CA GLU A 17 -3.03 15.23 4.86
C GLU A 17 -2.39 13.92 4.40
N ARG A 18 -2.47 13.61 3.10
CA ARG A 18 -1.78 12.46 2.49
C ARG A 18 -0.30 12.47 2.82
N ASP A 19 0.39 13.57 2.55
CA ASP A 19 1.84 13.65 2.72
C ASP A 19 2.23 13.53 4.20
N TYR A 20 1.43 14.11 5.10
CA TYR A 20 1.62 13.99 6.55
C TYR A 20 1.44 12.56 7.06
N GLU A 21 0.34 11.90 6.72
CA GLU A 21 0.08 10.54 7.19
C GLU A 21 1.03 9.51 6.57
N LEU A 22 1.44 9.71 5.31
CA LEU A 22 2.49 8.88 4.69
C LEU A 22 3.83 9.02 5.40
N ASP A 23 4.28 10.24 5.69
CA ASP A 23 5.54 10.45 6.40
C ASP A 23 5.52 9.81 7.80
N ARG A 24 4.41 10.01 8.53
CA ARG A 24 4.20 9.43 9.86
C ARG A 24 4.19 7.89 9.83
N ALA A 25 3.46 7.30 8.89
CA ALA A 25 3.38 5.84 8.73
C ALA A 25 4.72 5.24 8.30
N LEU A 26 5.42 5.87 7.34
CA LEU A 26 6.73 5.41 6.86
C LEU A 26 7.81 5.54 7.94
N THR A 27 7.80 6.62 8.73
CA THR A 27 8.72 6.78 9.86
C THR A 27 8.54 5.66 10.87
N THR A 28 7.28 5.35 11.22
CA THR A 28 6.95 4.24 12.11
C THR A 28 7.38 2.89 11.53
N ALA A 29 7.10 2.65 10.25
CA ALA A 29 7.46 1.42 9.56
C ALA A 29 8.98 1.22 9.51
N LYS A 30 9.75 2.27 9.18
CA LYS A 30 11.22 2.24 9.18
C LYS A 30 11.78 1.92 10.56
N PHE A 31 11.24 2.55 11.62
CA PHE A 31 11.64 2.26 12.99
C PHE A 31 11.41 0.79 13.34
N ARG A 32 10.21 0.26 13.04
CA ARG A 32 9.86 -1.14 13.29
C ARG A 32 10.72 -2.12 12.48
N ALA A 33 10.90 -1.87 11.18
CA ALA A 33 11.74 -2.68 10.31
C ALA A 33 13.20 -2.75 10.79
N SER A 34 13.71 -1.67 11.39
CA SER A 34 15.08 -1.61 11.90
C SER A 34 15.37 -2.52 13.10
N MET A 35 14.32 -2.95 13.82
CA MET A 35 14.46 -3.80 15.02
C MET A 35 14.94 -5.21 14.64
N ASP A 36 14.35 -5.81 13.61
CA ASP A 36 14.65 -7.19 13.18
C ASP A 36 15.45 -7.26 11.86
N ARG A 37 15.47 -6.16 11.08
CA ARG A 37 16.20 -6.02 9.80
C ARG A 37 15.93 -7.11 8.77
N LYS A 38 14.74 -7.72 8.83
CA LYS A 38 14.31 -8.81 7.93
C LYS A 38 13.19 -8.39 6.99
N LEU A 39 12.42 -7.37 7.36
CA LEU A 39 11.21 -6.99 6.66
C LEU A 39 11.43 -5.67 5.90
N GLY A 40 10.99 -5.64 4.65
CA GLY A 40 10.83 -4.43 3.87
C GLY A 40 9.46 -3.79 4.08
N ILE A 41 9.26 -2.62 3.48
CA ILE A 41 8.02 -1.86 3.60
C ILE A 41 7.24 -1.96 2.30
N VAL A 42 5.94 -2.26 2.39
CA VAL A 42 4.99 -2.12 1.29
C VAL A 42 4.07 -0.95 1.58
N LEU A 43 4.07 0.01 0.66
CA LEU A 43 3.04 1.05 0.57
C LEU A 43 2.02 0.59 -0.48
N THR A 44 0.75 0.46 -0.10
CA THR A 44 -0.33 0.17 -1.04
C THR A 44 -1.21 1.40 -1.18
N ARG A 45 -1.36 1.88 -2.41
CA ARG A 45 -2.37 2.87 -2.78
C ARG A 45 -3.58 2.11 -3.30
N HIS A 46 -4.62 2.01 -2.47
CA HIS A 46 -5.85 1.27 -2.78
C HIS A 46 -6.73 2.06 -3.75
N ASP A 47 -6.80 3.37 -3.56
CA ASP A 47 -7.56 4.32 -4.35
C ASP A 47 -6.85 5.69 -4.34
N PHE A 48 -7.42 6.73 -4.95
CA PHE A 48 -6.95 8.10 -4.86
C PHE A 48 -6.84 8.60 -3.41
N CYS A 49 -7.74 8.14 -2.53
CA CYS A 49 -7.85 8.65 -1.16
C CYS A 49 -7.44 7.65 -0.08
N ARG A 50 -7.19 6.37 -0.38
CA ARG A 50 -6.93 5.32 0.63
C ARG A 50 -5.56 4.67 0.46
N PHE A 51 -4.84 4.56 1.57
CA PHE A 51 -3.48 4.06 1.62
C PHE A 51 -3.28 3.10 2.79
N SER A 52 -2.41 2.12 2.63
CA SER A 52 -1.92 1.31 3.74
C SER A 52 -0.41 1.12 3.68
N VAL A 53 0.23 1.08 4.85
CA VAL A 53 1.66 0.78 5.00
C VAL A 53 1.80 -0.48 5.85
N ALA A 54 2.56 -1.46 5.36
CA ALA A 54 2.81 -2.70 6.07
C ALA A 54 4.28 -3.12 5.96
N LEU A 55 4.72 -3.96 6.90
CA LEU A 55 5.99 -4.69 6.81
C LEU A 55 5.74 -6.10 6.30
N THR A 56 6.61 -6.58 5.42
CA THR A 56 6.49 -7.93 4.84
C THR A 56 7.86 -8.54 4.58
N ALA A 57 7.92 -9.87 4.58
CA ALA A 57 9.11 -10.62 4.19
C ALA A 57 9.24 -10.75 2.66
N ASP A 58 8.17 -10.46 1.91
CA ASP A 58 8.16 -10.50 0.45
C ASP A 58 8.95 -9.32 -0.16
N VAL A 59 9.26 -8.31 0.65
CA VAL A 59 10.10 -7.16 0.30
C VAL A 59 11.35 -7.20 1.18
N PRO A 60 12.57 -7.12 0.60
CA PRO A 60 13.80 -7.09 1.40
C PRO A 60 13.88 -5.87 2.31
N TYR A 61 14.48 -6.05 3.49
CA TYR A 61 14.81 -4.93 4.37
C TYR A 61 15.63 -3.86 3.63
N GLY A 62 15.37 -2.59 3.94
CA GLY A 62 15.96 -1.44 3.25
C GLY A 62 15.24 -1.03 1.97
N THR A 63 14.25 -1.82 1.52
CA THR A 63 13.43 -1.51 0.35
C THR A 63 12.04 -1.03 0.77
N ILE A 64 11.54 -0.01 0.05
CA ILE A 64 10.14 0.39 0.08
C ILE A 64 9.57 0.09 -1.30
N GLN A 65 8.56 -0.76 -1.36
CA GLN A 65 7.84 -1.06 -2.60
C GLN A 65 6.47 -0.40 -2.57
N GLU A 66 6.17 0.39 -3.60
CA GLU A 66 4.81 0.91 -3.80
C GLU A 66 4.01 -0.05 -4.69
N ARG A 67 2.76 -0.31 -4.29
CA ARG A 67 1.76 -1.05 -5.06
C ARG A 67 0.61 -0.10 -5.35
N ASP A 68 0.49 0.33 -6.60
CA ASP A 68 -0.64 1.13 -7.05
C ASP A 68 -1.76 0.20 -7.55
N GLN A 69 -2.82 0.09 -6.75
CA GLN A 69 -4.04 -0.63 -7.09
C GLN A 69 -5.14 0.29 -7.63
N ALA A 70 -4.98 1.61 -7.51
CA ALA A 70 -5.95 2.58 -8.03
C ALA A 70 -6.03 2.54 -9.57
N HIS A 71 -4.98 2.06 -10.24
CA HIS A 71 -4.96 1.84 -11.69
C HIS A 71 -5.55 0.48 -12.13
N HIS A 72 -5.87 -0.44 -11.20
CA HIS A 72 -6.39 -1.78 -11.52
C HIS A 72 -7.93 -1.83 -11.54
N THR A 73 -8.58 -0.79 -12.07
CA THR A 73 -10.04 -0.71 -12.21
C THR A 73 -10.47 -0.53 -13.68
N GLN A 74 -9.67 -0.99 -14.64
CA GLN A 74 -10.08 -0.93 -16.05
C GLN A 74 -9.45 -2.02 -16.93
N THR A 75 -9.72 -3.30 -16.66
CA THR A 75 -9.72 -4.34 -17.71
C THR A 75 -10.61 -5.52 -17.29
N LEU A 76 -11.93 -5.32 -17.23
CA LEU A 76 -12.89 -6.42 -17.39
C LEU A 76 -13.90 -6.00 -18.45
N SER A 77 -13.64 -6.54 -19.63
CA SER A 77 -14.45 -6.65 -20.85
C SER A 77 -15.97 -6.64 -20.63
N HIS A 78 -16.63 -5.61 -21.14
CA HIS A 78 -17.98 -5.72 -21.68
C HIS A 78 -17.86 -6.28 -23.11
N GLU A 79 -17.89 -7.60 -23.28
CA GLU A 79 -18.09 -8.21 -24.60
C GLU A 79 -19.26 -9.21 -24.56
N GLY A 80 -20.24 -8.99 -25.45
CA GLY A 80 -21.27 -9.96 -25.86
C GLY A 80 -22.55 -9.95 -25.01
N GLN A 81 -23.50 -9.03 -25.15
CA GLN A 81 -24.37 -8.75 -26.29
C GLN A 81 -25.40 -9.87 -26.57
N LEU A 82 -26.65 -9.51 -26.26
CA LEU A 82 -27.93 -10.13 -26.60
C LEU A 82 -27.89 -11.16 -27.74
N ALA A 83 -28.27 -12.40 -27.42
CA ALA A 83 -28.89 -13.29 -28.40
C ALA A 83 -30.41 -13.09 -28.32
N ALA A 84 -30.98 -12.58 -29.42
CA ALA A 84 -32.40 -12.57 -29.72
C ALA A 84 -32.88 -13.95 -30.18
#